data_AF-A0A835Q9C4-F1
#
_entry.id   AF-A0A835Q9C4-F1
#
_cell.length_a   1.000
_cell.length_b   1.000
_cell.length_c   1.000
_cell.angle_alpha   90.00
_cell.angle_beta   90.00
_cell.angle_gamma   90.00
#
_symmetry.space_group_name_H-M   'P 1'
#
loop_
_entity.id
_entity.type
_entity.pdbx_description
1 polymer ?
#
loop_
_entity_poly.entity_id
_entity_poly.type
_entity_poly.pdbx_seq_one_letter_code
_entity_poly.pdbx_strand_id
1 'polypeptide(L)'
;MLGEAKMMVGKGAIDMAMIEPRIKVLNPDDPEPSINLYVEDQSDPAMRLVSEMMILCGEVVATFGSINNIHLPYRGQTKSSISVSAFDHLPEGPARSSAFVRAMRAAEMEFKRPIRHAVLGVPCYVQFTSPIRRYVDLLAHYQACLFR
;
A
#
# COMPACT_ATOMS: atom_id res chain seq x y z
N MET A 1 15.04 -11.00 -18.01
CA MET A 1 14.77 -9.60 -17.67
C MET A 1 14.93 -9.48 -16.17
N LEU A 2 15.90 -8.69 -15.73
CA LEU A 2 16.38 -8.63 -14.35
C LEU A 2 15.22 -8.34 -13.39
N GLY A 3 15.00 -9.24 -12.43
CA GLY A 3 14.08 -9.02 -11.32
C GLY A 3 14.65 -7.92 -10.44
N GLU A 4 14.20 -6.68 -10.66
CA GLU A 4 14.67 -5.54 -9.88
C GLU A 4 14.07 -5.60 -8.48
N ALA A 5 14.89 -5.88 -7.47
CA ALA A 5 14.49 -6.07 -6.09
C ALA A 5 13.69 -4.87 -5.55
N LYS A 6 12.41 -5.09 -5.17
CA LYS A 6 11.65 -4.18 -4.31
C LYS A 6 12.12 -4.34 -2.87
N MET A 7 12.33 -3.23 -2.18
CA MET A 7 12.94 -3.23 -0.85
C MET A 7 12.14 -4.07 0.15
N MET A 8 10.81 -3.93 0.12
CA MET A 8 9.93 -4.68 1.01
C MET A 8 9.78 -6.15 0.62
N VAL A 9 9.98 -6.52 -0.66
CA VAL A 9 9.93 -7.92 -1.09
C VAL A 9 11.05 -8.73 -0.42
N GLY A 10 12.24 -8.13 -0.25
CA GLY A 10 13.32 -8.72 0.55
C GLY A 10 12.96 -8.94 2.02
N LYS A 11 11.96 -8.22 2.55
CA LYS A 11 11.41 -8.39 3.91
C LYS A 11 10.18 -9.32 3.96
N GLY A 12 9.82 -9.95 2.85
CA GLY A 12 8.68 -10.87 2.73
C GLY A 12 7.37 -10.19 2.34
N ALA A 13 7.41 -9.00 1.75
CA ALA A 13 6.26 -8.41 1.08
C ALA A 13 5.89 -9.18 -0.19
N ILE A 14 4.62 -9.11 -0.58
CA ILE A 14 4.11 -9.75 -1.79
C ILE A 14 3.94 -8.68 -2.86
N ASP A 15 4.59 -8.87 -4.02
CA ASP A 15 4.35 -8.00 -5.17
C ASP A 15 2.98 -8.33 -5.79
N MET A 16 2.15 -7.30 -5.94
CA MET A 16 0.82 -7.39 -6.50
C MET A 16 0.61 -6.34 -7.59
N ALA A 17 1.62 -6.17 -8.45
CA ALA A 17 1.50 -5.32 -9.61
C ALA A 17 0.24 -5.70 -10.42
N MET A 18 -0.61 -4.71 -10.65
CA MET A 18 -1.86 -4.81 -11.40
C MET A 18 -1.87 -3.71 -12.47
N ILE A 19 -2.67 -3.91 -13.51
CA ILE A 19 -2.88 -2.88 -14.53
C ILE A 19 -3.89 -1.88 -13.96
N GLU A 20 -3.41 -0.72 -13.52
CA GLU A 20 -4.25 0.37 -13.03
C GLU A 20 -4.52 1.38 -14.15
N PRO A 21 -5.75 1.45 -14.70
CA PRO A 21 -6.08 2.42 -15.72
C PRO A 21 -6.21 3.82 -15.11
N ARG A 22 -5.60 4.81 -15.78
CA ARG A 22 -5.85 6.23 -15.54
C ARG A 22 -6.90 6.71 -16.52
N ILE A 23 -7.92 7.36 -15.98
CA ILE A 23 -9.03 7.91 -16.73
C ILE A 23 -8.95 9.43 -16.61
N LYS A 24 -8.82 10.13 -17.75
CA LYS A 24 -8.93 11.59 -17.83
C LYS A 24 -10.10 11.93 -18.72
N VAL A 25 -11.03 12.73 -18.21
CA VAL A 25 -12.14 13.28 -18.98
C VAL A 25 -11.78 14.71 -19.35
N LEU A 26 -11.75 15.00 -20.64
CA LEU A 26 -11.52 16.34 -21.18
C LEU A 26 -12.88 16.92 -21.61
N ASN A 27 -13.07 18.21 -21.34
CA ASN A 27 -14.32 18.94 -21.55
C ASN A 27 -15.55 18.21 -20.95
N PRO A 28 -15.60 18.05 -19.62
CA PRO A 28 -16.65 17.26 -18.97
C PRO A 28 -18.07 17.81 -19.15
N ASP A 29 -18.20 19.09 -19.53
CA ASP A 29 -19.48 19.78 -19.72
C ASP A 29 -20.03 19.64 -21.15
N ASP A 30 -19.27 19.05 -22.09
CA ASP A 30 -19.72 18.84 -23.46
C ASP A 30 -20.76 17.69 -23.54
N PRO A 31 -21.72 17.73 -24.49
CA PRO A 31 -22.67 16.62 -24.70
C PRO A 31 -22.00 15.27 -24.99
N GLU A 32 -20.81 15.32 -25.58
CA GLU A 32 -19.94 14.16 -25.85
C GLU A 32 -18.53 14.45 -25.33
N PRO A 33 -18.26 14.21 -24.03
CA PRO A 33 -16.96 14.49 -23.44
C PRO A 33 -15.91 13.50 -23.96
N SER A 34 -14.69 13.98 -24.19
CA SER A 34 -13.62 13.11 -24.68
C SER A 34 -12.90 12.42 -23.52
N ILE A 35 -12.75 11.10 -23.63
CA ILE A 35 -12.17 10.25 -22.59
C ILE A 35 -10.80 9.76 -23.04
N ASN A 36 -9.77 10.07 -22.26
CA ASN A 36 -8.43 9.55 -22.44
C ASN A 36 -8.14 8.47 -21.39
N LEU A 37 -7.84 7.27 -21.87
CA LEU A 37 -7.50 6.08 -21.09
C LEU A 37 -6.05 5.70 -21.34
N TYR A 38 -5.25 5.65 -20.29
CA TYR A 38 -3.86 5.20 -20.38
C TYR A 38 -3.46 4.43 -19.12
N VAL A 39 -2.36 3.67 -19.20
CA VAL A 39 -1.81 2.93 -18.05
C VAL A 39 -0.47 3.57 -17.70
N GLU A 40 -0.26 3.84 -16.42
CA GLU A 40 1.05 4.30 -15.93
C GLU A 40 1.95 3.10 -15.66
N ASP A 41 3.21 3.21 -16.08
CA ASP A 41 4.22 2.19 -15.79
C ASP A 41 4.67 2.28 -14.34
N GLN A 42 4.05 1.48 -13.47
CA GLN A 42 4.41 1.37 -12.06
C GLN A 42 5.79 0.72 -11.83
N SER A 43 6.44 0.21 -12.89
CA SER A 43 7.82 -0.26 -12.81
C SER A 43 8.85 0.86 -12.94
N ASP A 44 8.41 2.08 -13.29
CA ASP A 44 9.27 3.27 -13.36
C ASP A 44 10.07 3.45 -12.04
N PRO A 45 11.41 3.64 -12.11
CA PRO A 45 12.25 3.75 -10.92
C PRO A 45 11.83 4.87 -9.97
N ALA A 46 11.33 6.00 -10.48
CA ALA A 46 10.90 7.11 -9.63
C ALA A 46 9.59 6.77 -8.90
N MET A 47 8.62 6.17 -9.59
CA MET A 47 7.37 5.70 -8.96
C MET A 47 7.64 4.63 -7.88
N ARG A 48 8.57 3.71 -8.16
CA ARG A 48 9.00 2.70 -7.19
C ARG A 48 9.68 3.33 -5.98
N LEU A 49 10.63 4.24 -6.19
CA LEU A 49 11.31 4.94 -5.09
C LEU A 49 10.29 5.66 -4.19
N VAL A 50 9.38 6.43 -4.78
CA VAL A 50 8.34 7.15 -4.02
C VAL A 50 7.47 6.17 -3.25
N SER A 51 6.97 5.10 -3.87
CA SER A 51 6.10 4.14 -3.19
C SER A 51 6.79 3.44 -2.01
N GLU A 52 8.05 3.06 -2.16
CA GLU A 52 8.88 2.48 -1.08
C GLU A 52 9.11 3.48 0.05
N MET A 53 9.41 4.75 -0.26
CA MET A 53 9.53 5.81 0.74
C MET A 53 8.22 6.07 1.50
N MET A 54 7.06 5.97 0.82
CA MET A 54 5.77 6.12 1.48
C MET A 54 5.48 4.97 2.47
N ILE A 55 5.88 3.73 2.11
CA ILE A 55 5.75 2.58 3.01
C ILE A 55 6.68 2.76 4.22
N LEU A 56 7.95 3.13 3.98
CA LEU A 56 8.93 3.37 5.03
C LEU A 56 8.47 4.47 5.99
N CYS A 57 7.95 5.59 5.50
CA CYS A 57 7.40 6.66 6.34
C CYS A 57 6.29 6.13 7.26
N GLY A 58 5.38 5.32 6.72
CA GLY A 58 4.31 4.71 7.52
C GLY A 58 4.81 3.71 8.57
N GLU A 59 5.86 2.94 8.27
CA GLU A 59 6.54 2.06 9.24
C GLU A 59 7.21 2.87 10.36
N VAL A 60 7.90 3.96 10.02
CA VAL A 60 8.56 4.85 10.99
C VAL A 60 7.54 5.49 11.94
N VAL A 61 6.45 6.04 11.40
CA VAL A 61 5.39 6.65 12.21
C VAL A 61 4.71 5.61 13.11
N ALA A 62 4.44 4.41 12.60
CA ALA A 62 3.87 3.34 13.41
C ALA A 62 4.83 2.89 14.52
N THR A 63 6.12 2.82 14.23
CA THR A 63 7.16 2.47 15.22
C THR A 63 7.27 3.55 16.29
N PHE A 64 7.27 4.83 15.90
CA PHE A 64 7.24 5.96 16.82
C PHE A 64 6.02 5.90 17.74
N GLY A 65 4.82 5.68 17.19
CA GLY A 65 3.61 5.54 17.99
C GLY A 65 3.67 4.35 18.96
N SER A 66 4.22 3.21 18.52
CA SER A 66 4.36 2.02 19.35
C SER A 66 5.31 2.24 20.53
N ILE A 67 6.46 2.90 20.31
CA ILE A 67 7.46 3.14 21.35
C ILE A 67 6.94 4.15 22.39
N ASN A 68 6.18 5.15 21.92
CA ASN A 68 5.68 6.23 22.77
C ASN A 68 4.25 5.99 23.30
N ASN A 69 3.68 4.80 23.08
CA ASN A 69 2.30 4.45 23.45
C ASN A 69 1.23 5.42 22.91
N ILE A 70 1.43 5.91 21.68
CA ILE A 70 0.48 6.79 21.00
C ILE A 70 -0.53 5.91 20.24
N HIS A 71 -1.81 6.18 20.48
CA HIS A 71 -2.89 5.58 19.71
C HIS A 71 -2.92 6.19 18.30
N LEU A 72 -2.55 5.40 17.30
CA LEU A 72 -2.54 5.76 15.89
C LEU A 72 -3.45 4.81 15.12
N PRO A 73 -3.98 5.19 13.94
CA PRO A 73 -4.75 4.27 13.10
C PRO A 73 -3.84 3.23 12.44
N TYR A 74 -3.40 2.24 13.21
CA TYR A 74 -2.54 1.15 12.73
C TYR A 74 -3.32 0.30 11.73
N ARG A 75 -2.81 0.21 10.51
CA ARG A 75 -3.39 -0.58 9.42
C ARG A 75 -2.63 -1.89 9.29
N GLY A 76 -3.26 -2.97 9.70
CA GLY A 76 -2.70 -4.30 9.69
C GLY A 76 -3.37 -5.20 8.66
N GLN A 77 -2.71 -6.31 8.36
CA GLN A 77 -3.29 -7.38 7.57
C GLN A 77 -2.64 -8.68 8.02
N THR A 78 -3.38 -9.47 8.78
CA THR A 78 -2.92 -10.76 9.26
C THR A 78 -2.62 -11.68 8.07
N LYS A 79 -1.56 -12.49 8.19
CA LYS A 79 -1.17 -13.42 7.14
C LYS A 79 -2.35 -14.35 6.83
N SER A 80 -2.68 -14.49 5.54
CA SER A 80 -3.64 -15.49 5.09
C SER A 80 -3.09 -16.90 5.39
N SER A 81 -3.98 -17.88 5.56
CA SER A 81 -3.60 -19.29 5.67
C SER A 81 -3.03 -19.85 4.36
N ILE A 82 -3.22 -19.12 3.25
CA ILE A 82 -2.77 -19.50 1.91
C ILE A 82 -1.26 -19.22 1.79
N SER A 83 -0.50 -20.26 1.41
CA SER A 83 0.93 -20.17 1.16
C SER A 83 1.23 -19.21 0.00
N VAL A 84 2.38 -18.51 0.07
CA VAL A 84 2.85 -17.68 -1.05
C VAL A 84 3.08 -18.56 -2.30
N SER A 85 3.51 -19.80 -2.12
CA SER A 85 3.73 -20.73 -3.24
C SER A 85 2.45 -21.28 -3.88
N ALA A 86 1.26 -20.97 -3.33
CA ALA A 86 0.00 -21.53 -3.82
C ALA A 86 -0.29 -21.16 -5.28
N PHE A 87 0.28 -20.07 -5.78
CA PHE A 87 0.05 -19.53 -7.12
C PHE A 87 1.27 -19.59 -8.03
N ASP A 88 2.32 -20.34 -7.68
CA ASP A 88 3.54 -20.45 -8.50
C ASP A 88 3.28 -21.08 -9.88
N HIS A 89 2.20 -21.87 -9.98
CA HIS A 89 1.73 -22.47 -11.23
C HIS A 89 1.15 -21.43 -12.23
N LEU A 90 0.80 -20.22 -11.78
CA LEU A 90 0.37 -19.12 -12.64
C LEU A 90 1.58 -18.32 -13.10
N PRO A 91 1.62 -17.78 -14.32
CA PRO A 91 2.73 -16.92 -14.77
C PRO A 91 2.81 -15.63 -13.94
N GLU A 92 4.01 -15.05 -13.84
CA GLU A 92 4.19 -13.73 -13.22
C GLU A 92 3.34 -12.65 -13.92
N GLY A 93 2.87 -11.68 -13.14
CA GLY A 93 2.07 -10.57 -13.63
C GLY A 93 0.61 -10.58 -13.13
N PRO A 94 -0.30 -9.85 -13.80
CA PRO A 94 -1.62 -9.52 -13.26
C PRO A 94 -2.50 -10.71 -12.90
N ALA A 95 -2.36 -11.84 -13.62
CA ALA A 95 -3.12 -13.06 -13.33
C ALA A 95 -2.76 -13.65 -11.95
N ARG A 96 -1.45 -13.77 -11.66
CA ARG A 96 -0.96 -14.23 -10.36
C ARG A 96 -1.26 -13.21 -9.26
N SER A 97 -1.05 -11.91 -9.51
CA SER A 97 -1.41 -10.82 -8.58
C SER A 97 -2.90 -10.86 -8.20
N SER A 98 -3.79 -11.06 -9.17
CA SER A 98 -5.23 -11.15 -8.94
C SER A 98 -5.62 -12.35 -8.08
N ALA A 99 -5.00 -13.51 -8.31
CA ALA A 99 -5.22 -14.71 -7.51
C ALA A 99 -4.79 -14.48 -6.05
N PHE A 100 -3.65 -13.83 -5.84
CA PHE A 100 -3.19 -13.40 -4.51
C PHE A 100 -4.17 -12.46 -3.83
N VAL A 101 -4.59 -11.38 -4.49
CA VAL A 101 -5.54 -10.39 -3.92
C VAL A 101 -6.85 -11.06 -3.49
N ARG A 102 -7.38 -12.00 -4.30
CA ARG A 102 -8.61 -12.74 -3.96
C ARG A 102 -8.46 -13.66 -2.75
N ALA A 103 -7.24 -14.14 -2.48
CA ALA A 103 -6.91 -15.02 -1.37
C ALA A 103 -6.58 -14.28 -0.06
N MET A 104 -6.48 -12.95 -0.11
CA MET A 104 -6.10 -12.13 1.04
C MET A 104 -7.27 -11.85 1.96
N ARG A 105 -6.97 -11.73 3.26
CA ARG A 105 -7.90 -11.16 4.23
C ARG A 105 -7.96 -9.65 4.06
N ALA A 106 -9.10 -9.03 4.38
CA ALA A 106 -9.19 -7.58 4.40
C ALA A 106 -8.13 -6.98 5.35
N ALA A 107 -7.61 -5.81 5.01
CA ALA A 107 -6.82 -5.03 5.94
C ALA A 107 -7.74 -4.49 7.05
N GLU A 108 -7.26 -4.52 8.27
CA GLU A 108 -7.97 -4.08 9.47
C GLU A 108 -7.30 -2.85 10.05
N MET A 109 -8.06 -2.07 10.82
CA MET A 109 -7.56 -0.89 11.51
C MET A 109 -7.74 -1.07 13.01
N GLU A 110 -6.67 -0.85 13.75
CA GLU A 110 -6.63 -0.89 15.21
C GLU A 110 -5.99 0.40 15.73
N PHE A 111 -6.50 0.93 16.83
CA PHE A 111 -6.06 2.21 17.37
C PHE A 111 -5.17 2.05 18.60
N LYS A 112 -5.33 0.94 19.33
CA LYS A 112 -4.63 0.72 20.60
C LYS A 112 -3.28 0.07 20.44
N ARG A 113 -3.12 -0.80 19.44
CA ARG A 113 -1.94 -1.65 19.31
C ARG A 113 -1.49 -1.73 17.85
N PRO A 114 -0.17 -1.76 17.61
CA PRO A 114 0.37 -2.01 16.28
C PRO A 114 -0.02 -3.40 15.79
N ILE A 115 -0.39 -3.50 14.51
CA ILE A 115 -0.70 -4.77 13.84
C ILE A 115 0.24 -4.93 12.65
N ARG A 116 0.77 -6.15 12.48
CA ARG A 116 1.60 -6.54 11.34
C ARG A 116 0.84 -6.41 10.03
N HIS A 117 1.52 -5.88 9.01
CA HIS A 117 0.98 -5.84 7.65
C HIS A 117 1.68 -6.89 6.78
N ALA A 118 1.11 -8.09 6.70
CA ALA A 118 1.77 -9.24 6.07
C ALA A 118 2.13 -9.00 4.59
N VAL A 119 1.26 -8.33 3.85
CA VAL A 119 1.45 -8.04 2.43
C VAL A 119 2.55 -7.01 2.18
N LEU A 120 2.68 -6.00 3.05
CA LEU A 120 3.73 -4.99 2.97
C LEU A 120 5.05 -5.46 3.60
N GLY A 121 5.06 -6.60 4.30
CA GLY A 121 6.26 -7.14 4.93
C GLY A 121 6.75 -6.36 6.17
N VAL A 122 5.93 -5.46 6.73
CA VAL A 122 6.32 -4.59 7.86
C VAL A 122 5.67 -5.02 9.19
N PRO A 123 6.37 -4.87 10.34
CA PRO A 123 5.88 -5.28 11.65
C PRO A 123 4.70 -4.41 12.15
N CYS A 124 4.63 -3.16 11.71
CA CYS A 124 3.54 -2.24 11.96
C CYS A 124 3.48 -1.17 10.85
N TYR A 125 2.31 -0.60 10.62
CA TYR A 125 2.11 0.38 9.54
C TYR A 125 0.98 1.36 9.87
N VAL A 126 1.21 2.64 9.60
CA VAL A 126 0.21 3.72 9.69
C VAL A 126 0.25 4.50 8.38
N GLN A 127 -0.91 4.79 7.81
CA GLN A 127 -0.98 5.69 6.65
C GLN A 127 -0.82 7.13 7.13
N PHE A 128 0.20 7.83 6.62
CA PHE A 128 0.58 9.17 7.11
C PHE A 128 0.94 10.17 6.01
N THR A 129 1.06 9.72 4.76
CA THR A 129 1.68 10.50 3.68
C THR A 129 0.70 11.19 2.74
N SER A 130 -0.60 11.16 3.04
CA SER A 130 -1.64 11.76 2.21
C SER A 130 -2.75 12.48 2.99
N PRO A 131 -2.43 13.35 3.97
CA PRO A 131 -3.42 14.00 4.84
C PRO A 131 -4.41 14.91 4.09
N ILE A 132 -4.02 15.46 2.94
CA ILE A 132 -4.89 16.32 2.11
C ILE A 132 -6.11 15.54 1.56
N ARG A 133 -5.93 14.24 1.28
CA ARG A 133 -6.93 13.41 0.57
C ARG A 133 -7.42 12.20 1.37
N ARG A 134 -6.85 11.93 2.55
CA ARG A 134 -7.26 10.85 3.44
C ARG A 134 -7.38 11.38 4.87
N TYR A 135 -8.60 11.35 5.39
CA TYR A 135 -8.88 11.80 6.76
C TYR A 135 -8.12 10.99 7.82
N VAL A 136 -7.91 9.69 7.59
CA VAL A 136 -7.16 8.82 8.51
C VAL A 136 -5.70 9.28 8.66
N ASP A 137 -5.06 9.67 7.56
CA ASP A 137 -3.72 10.25 7.59
C ASP A 137 -3.73 11.57 8.38
N LEU A 138 -4.73 12.43 8.16
CA LEU A 138 -4.87 13.68 8.91
C LEU A 138 -5.04 13.44 10.42
N LEU A 139 -5.85 12.45 10.82
CA LEU A 139 -5.99 12.04 12.20
C LEU A 139 -4.64 11.58 12.79
N ALA A 140 -3.89 10.79 12.04
CA ALA A 140 -2.56 10.34 12.46
C ALA A 140 -1.60 11.53 12.64
N HIS A 141 -1.66 12.55 11.77
CA HIS A 141 -0.89 13.80 11.92
C HIS A 141 -1.22 14.52 13.22
N TYR A 142 -2.51 14.71 13.54
CA TYR A 142 -2.92 15.34 14.79
C TYR A 142 -2.41 14.56 16.00
N GLN A 143 -2.56 13.23 16.00
CA GLN A 143 -2.08 12.40 17.10
C GLN A 143 -0.55 12.46 17.21
N ALA A 144 0.21 12.35 16.12
CA ALA A 144 1.66 12.38 16.18
C ALA A 144 2.22 13.75 16.62
N CYS A 145 1.62 14.85 16.17
CA CYS A 145 2.07 16.21 16.51
C CYS A 145 1.82 16.59 17.98
N LEU A 146 0.83 15.97 18.64
CA LEU A 146 0.54 16.22 20.05
C LEU A 146 1.64 15.71 21.00
N PHE A 147 2.49 14.79 20.54
CA PHE A 147 3.54 14.16 21.34
C PHE A 147 4.96 14.54 20.85
N ARG A 148 5.08 15.70 20.19
CA ARG A 148 6.35 16.29 19.74
C ARG A 148 7.01 17.12 20.84
#